data_AF-A0AAU1KY99-F1
#
_entry.id   AF-A0AAU1KY99-F1
#
_cell.length_a   1.000
_cell.length_b   1.000
_cell.length_c   1.000
_cell.angle_alpha   90.00
_cell.angle_beta   90.00
_cell.angle_gamma   90.00
#
_symmetry.space_group_name_H-M   'P 1'
#
loop_
_entity.id
_entity.type
_entity.pdbx_description
1 polymer ?
#
loop_
_entity_poly.entity_id
_entity_poly.type
_entity_poly.pdbx_seq_one_letter_code
_entity_poly.pdbx_strand_id
1 'polypeptide(L)'
;MAGALSREPDLSASGLSREWTVRVSRGFRLKKDGRSHRQWDPALLAEFEAAGQVYEFVPSPDNLAVHPGPLAARAAALGIRGLASRPAQQEGEGPVRVVSWGGRWSRVDDWDGFHTWVDTEVNTDARRMRGNREKLRKAVGDESHAVIGVTMNAPWPAHRAPASDSRLPSMAPLLPQEFTHIWLIGDRISDRCLAWYPDLGWFDPTRITCQYDGHRASMVCLLVLLSVSAEPRFTIQ
;
A
#
# COMPACT_ATOMS: atom_id res chain seq x y z
N MET A 1 25.77 -14.42 -5.51
CA MET A 1 25.95 -13.38 -4.48
C MET A 1 24.90 -12.31 -4.71
N ALA A 2 23.81 -12.38 -3.95
CA ALA A 2 22.70 -11.43 -4.02
C ALA A 2 23.05 -10.21 -3.17
N GLY A 3 23.22 -9.05 -3.81
CA GLY A 3 23.44 -7.78 -3.15
C GLY A 3 22.17 -7.36 -2.41
N ALA A 4 22.31 -7.22 -1.10
CA ALA A 4 21.29 -6.79 -0.16
C ALA A 4 20.78 -5.37 -0.45
N LEU A 5 19.51 -5.14 -0.07
CA LEU A 5 18.89 -3.84 0.22
C LEU A 5 18.88 -2.82 -0.93
N SER A 6 17.80 -2.81 -1.72
CA SER A 6 17.35 -1.56 -2.34
C SER A 6 16.79 -0.65 -1.25
N ARG A 7 17.67 -0.11 -0.39
CA ARG A 7 17.40 1.13 0.33
C ARG A 7 17.17 2.18 -0.74
N GLU A 8 15.89 2.48 -1.03
CA GLU A 8 15.55 3.72 -1.71
C GLU A 8 16.23 4.84 -0.89
N PRO A 9 16.99 5.74 -1.53
CA PRO A 9 17.64 6.80 -0.80
C PRO A 9 16.56 7.71 -0.23
N ASP A 10 16.41 7.72 1.09
CA ASP A 10 15.79 8.84 1.79
C ASP A 10 16.64 10.07 1.47
N LEU A 11 16.16 10.88 0.53
CA LEU A 11 16.76 12.16 0.24
C LEU A 11 16.21 13.12 1.29
N SER A 12 17.02 13.43 2.29
CA SER A 12 16.70 14.51 3.19
C SER A 12 16.91 15.83 2.46
N ALA A 13 15.88 16.66 2.43
CA ALA A 13 15.95 18.05 2.01
C ALA A 13 15.66 18.90 3.25
N SER A 14 16.71 19.49 3.82
CA SER A 14 16.56 20.38 4.97
C SER A 14 15.71 21.58 4.59
N GLY A 15 14.74 21.96 5.43
CA GLY A 15 13.94 23.18 5.25
C GLY A 15 12.63 23.00 4.48
N LEU A 16 12.22 21.75 4.18
CA LEU A 16 10.85 21.47 3.72
C LEU A 16 9.90 21.40 4.92
N SER A 17 8.74 22.04 4.78
CA SER A 17 7.67 21.99 5.77
C SER A 17 6.75 20.77 5.57
N ARG A 18 6.92 20.04 4.46
CA ARG A 18 6.08 18.92 4.07
C ARG A 18 6.90 17.68 3.76
N GLU A 19 6.28 16.54 4.03
CA GLU A 19 6.74 15.24 3.51
C GLU A 19 6.36 15.13 2.04
N TRP A 20 7.30 14.71 1.19
CA TRP A 20 7.07 14.57 -0.24
C TRP A 20 7.26 13.13 -0.71
N THR A 21 6.38 12.70 -1.61
CA THR A 21 6.55 11.50 -2.43
C THR A 21 6.67 11.93 -3.88
N VAL A 22 7.80 11.63 -4.50
CA VAL A 22 8.12 11.97 -5.88
C VAL A 22 8.03 10.71 -6.72
N ARG A 23 7.11 10.67 -7.67
CA ARG A 23 6.94 9.55 -8.61
C ARG A 23 7.72 9.85 -9.88
N VAL A 24 8.62 8.96 -10.27
CA VAL A 24 9.57 9.21 -11.37
C VAL A 24 9.49 8.11 -12.43
N SER A 25 9.69 8.42 -13.70
CA SER A 25 9.69 7.41 -14.77
C SER A 25 10.84 6.41 -14.65
N ARG A 26 10.73 5.23 -15.29
CA ARG A 26 11.77 4.18 -15.32
C ARG A 26 13.14 4.65 -15.87
N GLY A 27 13.16 5.74 -16.63
CA GLY A 27 14.39 6.37 -17.13
C GLY A 27 15.07 7.29 -16.11
N PHE A 28 14.45 7.54 -14.96
CA PHE A 28 14.99 8.37 -13.89
C PHE A 28 16.19 7.69 -13.24
N ARG A 29 17.32 8.40 -13.18
CA ARG A 29 18.56 7.93 -12.55
C ARG A 29 18.94 8.90 -11.45
N LEU A 30 18.99 8.40 -10.23
CA LEU A 30 19.48 9.17 -9.09
C LEU A 30 20.99 8.95 -8.93
N LYS A 31 21.78 10.00 -8.74
CA LYS A 31 23.21 9.86 -8.41
C LYS A 31 23.37 9.43 -6.96
N LYS A 32 24.26 8.47 -6.74
CA LYS A 32 24.97 8.24 -5.49
C LYS A 32 26.46 8.11 -5.82
N ASP A 33 27.34 8.70 -5.02
CA ASP A 33 28.78 8.50 -5.08
C ASP A 33 29.45 8.82 -6.45
N GLY A 34 29.11 9.99 -7.01
CA GLY A 34 30.01 10.66 -7.96
C GLY A 34 29.93 10.26 -9.44
N ARG A 35 29.09 9.31 -9.87
CA ARG A 35 28.87 9.05 -11.33
C ARG A 35 27.40 8.89 -11.75
N SER A 36 27.12 9.47 -12.92
CA SER A 36 25.94 9.36 -13.83
C SER A 36 24.99 10.57 -13.97
N HIS A 37 24.74 10.92 -15.21
CA HIS A 37 24.17 12.14 -15.77
C HIS A 37 22.69 12.44 -15.41
N ARG A 38 22.41 13.76 -15.31
CA ARG A 38 21.17 14.52 -14.99
C ARG A 38 20.75 14.54 -13.51
N GLN A 39 20.68 15.76 -12.99
CA GLN A 39 20.74 16.16 -11.59
C GLN A 39 19.31 16.28 -11.02
N TRP A 40 18.97 15.47 -10.03
CA TRP A 40 17.80 15.72 -9.18
C TRP A 40 18.15 16.87 -8.23
N ASP A 41 17.28 17.86 -8.12
CA ASP A 41 17.46 19.02 -7.24
C ASP A 41 16.32 19.08 -6.22
N PRO A 42 16.57 18.73 -4.94
CA PRO A 42 15.58 18.87 -3.88
C PRO A 42 15.05 20.30 -3.71
N ALA A 43 15.78 21.33 -4.16
CA ALA A 43 15.30 22.71 -4.13
C ALA A 43 14.02 22.90 -4.97
N LEU A 44 13.79 22.05 -5.98
CA LEU A 44 12.55 22.09 -6.76
C LEU A 44 11.31 21.89 -5.88
N LEU A 45 11.38 21.04 -4.84
CA LEU A 45 10.25 20.84 -3.92
C LEU A 45 10.03 22.05 -3.02
N ALA A 46 11.10 22.73 -2.61
CA ALA A 46 11.00 23.99 -1.89
C ALA A 46 10.37 25.08 -2.76
N GLU A 47 10.68 25.11 -4.07
CA GLU A 47 10.01 26.01 -5.03
C GLU A 47 8.50 25.73 -5.13
N PHE A 48 8.09 24.45 -5.13
CA PHE A 48 6.66 24.08 -5.09
C PHE A 48 5.99 24.55 -3.78
N GLU A 49 6.64 24.36 -2.62
CA GLU A 49 6.11 24.86 -1.33
C GLU A 49 6.00 26.38 -1.30
N ALA A 50 7.05 27.09 -1.71
CA ALA A 50 7.09 28.55 -1.74
C ALA A 50 6.03 29.14 -2.68
N ALA A 51 5.71 28.43 -3.78
CA ALA A 51 4.63 28.80 -4.70
C ALA A 51 3.23 28.45 -4.18
N GLY A 52 3.10 27.86 -2.98
CA GLY A 52 1.83 27.36 -2.44
C GLY A 52 1.25 26.18 -3.23
N GLN A 53 2.05 25.56 -4.10
CA GLN A 53 1.64 24.46 -4.96
C GLN A 53 1.76 23.15 -4.20
N VAL A 54 0.73 22.87 -3.42
CA VAL A 54 0.61 21.61 -2.69
C VAL A 54 -0.06 20.56 -3.57
N TYR A 55 0.46 19.34 -3.48
CA TYR A 55 -0.10 18.16 -4.11
C TYR A 55 -0.57 17.24 -3.00
N GLU A 56 -1.65 17.63 -2.31
CA GLU A 56 -2.30 16.74 -1.33
C GLU A 56 -2.53 15.37 -1.95
N PHE A 57 -2.34 14.32 -1.17
CA PHE A 57 -2.16 12.96 -1.70
C PHE A 57 -3.16 12.61 -2.81
N VAL A 58 -2.68 12.56 -4.06
CA VAL A 58 -3.47 12.10 -5.20
C VAL A 58 -3.01 10.68 -5.57
N PRO A 59 -3.92 9.69 -5.64
CA PRO A 59 -3.58 8.33 -6.07
C PRO A 59 -3.22 8.25 -7.57
N SER A 60 -3.22 9.37 -8.30
CA SER A 60 -2.86 9.44 -9.71
C SER A 60 -1.36 9.67 -9.91
N PRO A 61 -0.69 8.86 -10.75
CA PRO A 61 0.73 8.98 -11.06
C PRO A 61 1.06 10.16 -11.98
N ASP A 62 0.08 10.75 -12.66
CA ASP A 62 0.23 11.84 -13.63
C ASP A 62 -0.54 13.08 -13.15
N ASN A 63 -0.16 13.61 -11.99
CA ASN A 63 -0.89 14.70 -11.34
C ASN A 63 -0.21 16.07 -11.44
N LEU A 64 0.92 16.20 -12.15
CA LEU A 64 1.55 17.50 -12.41
C LEU A 64 0.65 18.48 -13.19
N ALA A 65 -0.37 17.97 -13.89
CA ALA A 65 -1.38 18.78 -14.57
C ALA A 65 -2.32 19.53 -13.60
N VAL A 66 -2.33 19.19 -12.31
CA VAL A 66 -3.14 19.89 -11.30
C VAL A 66 -2.70 21.35 -11.14
N HIS A 67 -1.39 21.61 -11.19
CA HIS A 67 -0.83 22.96 -11.17
C HIS A 67 0.08 23.15 -12.39
N PRO A 68 -0.49 23.38 -13.58
CA PRO A 68 0.29 23.54 -14.80
C PRO A 68 1.13 24.82 -14.72
N GLY A 69 2.38 24.75 -15.16
CA GLY A 69 3.26 25.92 -15.16
C GLY A 69 4.73 25.56 -15.29
N PRO A 70 5.62 26.56 -15.19
CA PRO A 70 7.06 26.37 -15.35
C PRO A 70 7.66 25.33 -14.40
N LEU A 71 7.19 25.28 -13.14
CA LEU A 71 7.63 24.28 -12.15
C LEU A 71 7.21 22.86 -12.53
N ALA A 72 5.95 22.66 -12.90
CA ALA A 72 5.45 21.36 -13.39
C ALA A 72 6.16 20.91 -14.68
N ALA A 73 6.45 21.84 -15.60
CA ALA A 73 7.19 21.54 -16.82
C ALA A 73 8.65 21.14 -16.53
N ARG A 74 9.33 21.83 -15.60
CA ARG A 74 10.67 21.47 -15.11
C ARG A 74 10.65 20.09 -14.45
N ALA A 75 9.67 19.83 -13.58
CA ALA A 75 9.47 18.53 -12.95
C ALA A 75 9.32 17.40 -13.99
N ALA A 76 8.45 17.59 -14.98
CA ALA A 76 8.24 16.63 -16.06
C ALA A 76 9.52 16.39 -16.89
N ALA A 77 10.29 17.44 -17.18
CA ALA A 77 11.55 17.35 -17.93
C ALA A 77 12.64 16.57 -17.16
N LEU A 78 12.58 16.55 -15.82
CA LEU A 78 13.41 15.72 -14.96
C LEU A 78 12.93 14.26 -14.89
N GLY A 79 11.81 13.93 -15.54
CA GLY A 79 11.22 12.60 -15.52
C GLY A 79 10.31 12.34 -14.32
N ILE A 80 9.93 13.37 -13.57
CA ILE A 80 8.89 13.29 -12.54
C ILE A 80 7.54 13.15 -13.26
N ARG A 81 6.74 12.17 -12.86
CA ARG A 81 5.40 11.92 -13.38
C ARG A 81 4.34 12.48 -12.44
N GLY A 82 4.60 12.43 -11.14
CA GLY A 82 3.68 12.94 -10.13
C GLY A 82 4.34 13.28 -8.81
N LEU A 83 3.64 14.09 -8.03
CA LEU A 83 4.04 14.55 -6.71
C LEU A 83 2.91 14.27 -5.72
N ALA A 84 3.23 13.90 -4.50
CA ALA A 84 2.29 13.95 -3.39
C ALA A 84 2.99 14.59 -2.19
N SER A 85 2.28 15.38 -1.42
CA SER A 85 2.81 15.96 -0.19
C SER A 85 1.76 16.05 0.90
N ARG A 86 2.23 15.93 2.14
CA ARG A 86 1.43 16.12 3.36
C ARG A 86 2.25 16.92 4.38
N PRO A 87 1.61 17.59 5.35
CA PRO A 87 2.34 18.26 6.43
C PRO A 87 3.34 17.30 7.09
N ALA A 88 4.57 17.76 7.33
CA ALA A 88 5.56 16.95 8.01
C ALA A 88 5.18 16.74 9.48
N GLN A 89 5.54 15.58 10.03
CA GLN A 89 5.32 15.30 11.46
C GLN A 89 6.23 16.14 12.39
N GLN A 90 7.39 16.57 11.89
CA GLN A 90 8.32 17.46 12.58
C GLN A 90 8.66 18.65 11.68
N GLU A 91 8.63 19.86 12.23
CA GLU A 91 8.97 21.07 11.48
C GLU A 91 10.44 21.03 11.02
N GLY A 92 10.66 21.32 9.74
CA GLY A 92 12.01 21.37 9.14
C GLY A 92 12.56 20.02 8.67
N GLU A 93 11.86 18.92 8.97
CA GLU A 93 12.22 17.55 8.58
C GLU A 93 11.17 16.95 7.65
N GLY A 94 11.04 17.51 6.45
CA GLY A 94 10.20 16.93 5.38
C GLY A 94 10.96 15.86 4.59
N PRO A 95 10.87 14.56 4.92
CA PRO A 95 11.52 13.52 4.12
C PRO A 95 10.97 13.47 2.70
N VAL A 96 11.85 13.17 1.75
CA VAL A 96 11.51 12.98 0.35
C VAL A 96 11.66 11.52 -0.02
N ARG A 97 10.55 10.86 -0.35
CA ARG A 97 10.52 9.50 -0.87
C ARG A 97 10.45 9.52 -2.39
N VAL A 98 11.36 8.84 -3.06
CA VAL A 98 11.36 8.71 -4.53
C VAL A 98 10.89 7.32 -4.93
N VAL A 99 9.79 7.25 -5.69
CA VAL A 99 9.17 5.99 -6.14
C VAL A 99 9.24 5.88 -7.66
N SER A 100 9.84 4.80 -8.17
CA SER A 100 9.90 4.55 -9.62
C SER A 100 8.54 4.08 -10.20
N TRP A 101 8.19 4.62 -11.36
CA TRP A 101 7.01 4.32 -12.14
C TRP A 101 7.40 3.46 -13.34
N GLY A 102 6.66 2.36 -13.57
CA GLY A 102 6.85 1.49 -14.73
C GLY A 102 8.07 0.58 -14.68
N GLY A 103 8.82 0.56 -13.56
CA GLY A 103 9.56 -0.66 -13.22
C GLY A 103 8.55 -1.80 -13.09
N ARG A 104 8.88 -3.03 -13.50
CA ARG A 104 8.18 -4.17 -12.92
C ARG A 104 8.27 -3.93 -11.43
N TRP A 105 7.14 -3.62 -10.80
CA TRP A 105 7.04 -3.59 -9.35
C TRP A 105 7.77 -4.85 -8.92
N SER A 106 8.94 -4.70 -8.29
CA SER A 106 9.71 -5.83 -7.80
C SER A 106 8.68 -6.73 -7.14
N ARG A 107 8.56 -7.96 -7.65
CA ARG A 107 7.66 -8.93 -7.06
C ARG A 107 7.88 -8.84 -5.55
N VAL A 108 6.80 -8.81 -4.78
CA VAL A 108 6.92 -9.11 -3.36
C VAL A 108 7.44 -10.55 -3.31
N ASP A 109 8.75 -10.68 -3.39
CA ASP A 109 9.50 -11.92 -3.19
C ASP A 109 9.95 -11.96 -1.71
N ASP A 110 9.97 -10.80 -1.04
CA ASP A 110 10.17 -10.65 0.40
C ASP A 110 8.80 -10.53 1.10
N TRP A 111 8.28 -11.69 1.53
CA TRP A 111 7.06 -11.78 2.33
C TRP A 111 7.33 -11.57 3.82
N ASP A 112 8.59 -11.53 4.27
CA ASP A 112 8.93 -11.49 5.69
C ASP A 112 8.47 -10.18 6.32
N GLY A 113 8.67 -9.06 5.61
CA GLY A 113 8.16 -7.75 6.04
C GLY A 113 6.64 -7.67 6.07
N PHE A 114 5.95 -8.39 5.17
CA PHE A 114 4.49 -8.50 5.18
C PHE A 114 4.00 -9.31 6.38
N HIS A 115 4.60 -10.48 6.62
CA HIS A 115 4.24 -11.35 7.75
C HIS A 115 4.51 -10.68 9.09
N THR A 116 5.67 -10.05 9.25
CA THR A 116 6.01 -9.29 10.47
C THR A 116 4.98 -8.21 10.76
N TRP A 117 4.50 -7.52 9.72
CA TRP A 117 3.46 -6.51 9.88
C TRP A 117 2.11 -7.13 10.25
N VAL A 118 1.65 -8.16 9.54
CA VAL A 118 0.39 -8.86 9.87
C VAL A 118 0.41 -9.34 11.32
N ASP A 119 1.51 -9.99 11.74
CA ASP A 119 1.65 -10.49 13.10
C ASP A 119 1.60 -9.33 14.11
N THR A 120 2.26 -8.20 13.83
CA THR A 120 2.22 -7.03 14.71
C THR A 120 0.82 -6.41 14.80
N GLU A 121 0.11 -6.25 13.67
CA GLU A 121 -1.24 -5.66 13.66
C GLU A 121 -2.24 -6.54 14.41
N VAL A 122 -2.19 -7.86 14.20
CA VAL A 122 -3.16 -8.79 14.79
C VAL A 122 -2.83 -9.06 16.27
N ASN A 123 -1.54 -9.22 16.61
CA ASN A 123 -1.14 -9.65 17.96
C ASN A 123 -0.79 -8.50 18.90
N THR A 124 -0.17 -7.42 18.42
CA THR A 124 0.45 -6.42 19.30
C THR A 124 -0.43 -5.19 19.54
N ASP A 125 -1.12 -4.67 18.51
CA ASP A 125 -1.95 -3.47 18.66
C ASP A 125 -3.39 -3.80 19.06
N ALA A 126 -3.59 -4.04 20.37
CA ALA A 126 -4.92 -4.31 20.92
C ALA A 126 -5.93 -3.17 20.70
N ARG A 127 -5.48 -1.94 20.43
CA ARG A 127 -6.38 -0.83 20.12
C ARG A 127 -6.92 -0.94 18.70
N ARG A 128 -6.08 -1.28 17.72
CA ARG A 128 -6.50 -1.48 16.33
C ARG A 128 -7.41 -2.68 16.15
N MET A 129 -7.14 -3.77 16.89
CA MET A 129 -7.97 -4.97 16.86
C MET A 129 -9.19 -4.93 17.78
N ARG A 130 -9.39 -3.84 18.55
CA ARG A 130 -10.53 -3.69 19.46
C ARG A 130 -11.86 -3.88 18.74
N GLY A 131 -12.05 -3.20 17.61
CA GLY A 131 -13.29 -3.30 16.84
C GLY A 131 -13.57 -4.70 16.32
N ASN A 132 -12.54 -5.41 15.85
CA ASN A 132 -12.65 -6.82 15.45
C ASN A 132 -13.07 -7.70 16.63
N ARG A 133 -12.39 -7.58 17.78
CA ARG A 133 -12.70 -8.35 18.99
C ARG A 133 -14.09 -8.07 19.55
N GLU A 134 -14.51 -6.80 19.56
CA GLU A 134 -15.84 -6.40 20.02
C GLU A 134 -16.96 -6.97 19.13
N LYS A 135 -16.73 -7.05 17.81
CA LYS A 135 -17.65 -7.70 16.87
C LYS A 135 -17.71 -9.20 17.13
N LEU A 136 -16.57 -9.87 17.29
CA LEU A 136 -16.51 -11.30 17.55
C LEU A 136 -17.19 -11.71 18.86
N ARG A 137 -17.04 -10.91 19.93
CA ARG A 137 -17.73 -11.19 21.21
C ARG A 137 -19.26 -11.22 21.12
N LYS A 138 -19.83 -10.62 20.07
CA LYS A 138 -21.27 -10.59 19.82
C LYS A 138 -21.71 -11.59 18.75
N ALA A 139 -20.76 -12.18 18.02
CA ALA A 139 -21.06 -13.15 16.98
C ALA A 139 -21.41 -14.51 17.62
N VAL A 140 -22.32 -15.24 16.97
CA VAL A 140 -22.65 -16.63 17.30
C VAL A 140 -22.22 -17.45 16.09
N GLY A 141 -21.11 -18.17 16.21
CA GLY A 141 -20.55 -18.99 15.14
C GLY A 141 -19.19 -19.57 15.55
N ASP A 142 -18.81 -20.67 14.90
CA ASP A 142 -17.55 -21.37 15.16
C ASP A 142 -16.36 -20.73 14.42
N GLU A 143 -16.64 -19.80 13.50
CA GLU A 143 -15.63 -19.03 12.78
C GLU A 143 -15.50 -17.62 13.35
N SER A 144 -14.26 -17.12 13.41
CA SER A 144 -13.95 -15.80 13.92
C SER A 144 -12.86 -15.17 13.09
N HIS A 145 -13.18 -14.09 12.39
CA HIS A 145 -12.26 -13.48 11.43
C HIS A 145 -11.74 -12.12 11.86
N ALA A 146 -10.48 -11.86 11.53
CA ALA A 146 -9.90 -10.52 11.58
C ALA A 146 -10.08 -9.86 10.20
N VAL A 147 -10.74 -8.71 10.12
CA VAL A 147 -10.70 -7.85 8.92
C VAL A 147 -9.75 -6.70 9.17
N ILE A 148 -8.76 -6.56 8.29
CA ILE A 148 -7.77 -5.48 8.34
C ILE A 148 -7.81 -4.71 7.02
N GLY A 149 -8.08 -3.41 7.12
CA GLY A 149 -7.88 -2.48 6.01
C GLY A 149 -6.39 -2.15 5.86
N VAL A 150 -5.80 -2.54 4.74
CA VAL A 150 -4.42 -2.20 4.37
C VAL A 150 -4.44 -0.82 3.73
N THR A 151 -4.21 0.21 4.54
CA THR A 151 -4.18 1.60 4.08
C THR A 151 -2.78 2.03 3.63
N MET A 152 -2.68 3.17 2.96
CA MET A 152 -1.42 3.81 2.57
C MET A 152 -0.47 4.12 3.73
N ASN A 153 -0.99 4.13 4.97
CA ASN A 153 -0.17 4.30 6.18
C ASN A 153 0.46 2.99 6.65
N ALA A 154 0.08 1.85 6.08
CA ALA A 154 0.73 0.59 6.35
C ALA A 154 2.18 0.60 5.83
N PRO A 155 3.11 -0.12 6.48
CA PRO A 155 4.45 -0.31 5.96
C PRO A 155 4.43 -0.80 4.52
N TRP A 156 5.44 -0.40 3.75
CA TRP A 156 5.48 -0.68 2.32
C TRP A 156 5.27 -2.15 1.94
N PRO A 157 5.85 -3.15 2.65
CA PRO A 157 5.58 -4.57 2.35
C PRO A 157 4.10 -4.95 2.48
N ALA A 158 3.41 -4.39 3.47
CA ALA A 158 1.99 -4.62 3.70
C ALA A 158 1.12 -3.97 2.63
N HIS A 159 1.32 -2.67 2.39
CA HIS A 159 0.59 -1.92 1.36
C HIS A 159 0.77 -2.53 -0.04
N ARG A 160 1.93 -3.11 -0.34
CA ARG A 160 2.20 -3.73 -1.65
C ARG A 160 1.54 -5.07 -1.87
N ALA A 161 1.23 -5.83 -0.83
CA ALA A 161 0.71 -7.19 -0.98
C ALA A 161 -0.65 -7.23 -1.71
N PRO A 162 -1.66 -6.41 -1.33
CA PRO A 162 -2.91 -6.28 -2.08
C PRO A 162 -2.76 -5.67 -3.48
N ALA A 163 -1.81 -4.75 -3.65
CA ALA A 163 -1.62 -4.00 -4.90
C ALA A 163 -0.78 -4.77 -5.96
N SER A 164 -0.27 -5.95 -5.65
CA SER A 164 0.63 -6.71 -6.52
C SER A 164 -0.05 -7.92 -7.16
N ASP A 165 0.21 -8.15 -8.45
CA ASP A 165 -0.08 -9.42 -9.14
C ASP A 165 0.90 -10.55 -8.78
N SER A 166 1.74 -10.34 -7.77
CA SER A 166 2.63 -11.35 -7.20
C SER A 166 1.89 -12.63 -6.80
N ARG A 167 2.68 -13.70 -6.71
CA ARG A 167 2.29 -14.95 -6.05
C ARG A 167 1.79 -14.64 -4.63
N LEU A 168 0.98 -15.52 -4.07
CA LEU A 168 0.51 -15.36 -2.69
C LEU A 168 1.63 -15.70 -1.70
N PRO A 169 1.59 -15.16 -0.46
CA PRO A 169 2.50 -15.60 0.59
C PRO A 169 2.36 -17.10 0.83
N SER A 170 3.47 -17.78 1.11
CA SER A 170 3.46 -19.22 1.40
C SER A 170 3.38 -19.54 2.88
N MET A 171 3.70 -18.60 3.76
CA MET A 171 3.69 -18.82 5.21
C MET A 171 2.32 -18.46 5.80
N ALA A 172 1.88 -19.24 6.79
CA ALA A 172 0.71 -18.89 7.58
C ALA A 172 0.99 -17.65 8.46
N PRO A 173 0.03 -16.73 8.64
CA PRO A 173 0.13 -15.68 9.64
C PRO A 173 0.01 -16.28 11.05
N LEU A 174 0.60 -15.61 12.05
CA LEU A 174 0.40 -15.97 13.44
C LEU A 174 -0.86 -15.26 13.95
N LEU A 175 -1.95 -16.01 14.08
CA LEU A 175 -3.20 -15.47 14.60
C LEU A 175 -3.32 -15.72 16.11
N PRO A 176 -3.79 -14.74 16.89
CA PRO A 176 -4.33 -14.95 18.23
C PRO A 176 -5.41 -16.04 18.21
N GLN A 177 -5.54 -16.76 19.32
CA GLN A 177 -6.44 -17.91 19.43
C GLN A 177 -7.91 -17.57 19.13
N GLU A 178 -8.32 -16.31 19.33
CA GLU A 178 -9.66 -15.86 19.04
C GLU A 178 -9.98 -15.72 17.53
N PHE A 179 -8.99 -15.78 16.64
CA PHE A 179 -9.19 -15.67 15.20
C PHE A 179 -8.89 -16.99 14.51
N THR A 180 -9.85 -17.49 13.72
CA THR A 180 -9.70 -18.68 12.88
C THR A 180 -9.12 -18.35 11.51
N HIS A 181 -9.37 -17.14 11.00
CA HIS A 181 -8.89 -16.70 9.68
C HIS A 181 -8.76 -15.17 9.60
N ILE A 182 -8.15 -14.68 8.52
CA ILE A 182 -7.89 -13.24 8.31
C ILE A 182 -8.24 -12.81 6.89
N TRP A 183 -8.78 -11.59 6.80
CA TRP A 183 -9.05 -10.86 5.56
C TRP A 183 -8.27 -9.55 5.55
N LEU A 184 -7.51 -9.33 4.48
CA LEU A 184 -6.79 -8.10 4.18
C LEU A 184 -7.44 -7.42 2.99
N ILE A 185 -7.91 -6.20 3.18
CA ILE A 185 -8.60 -5.42 2.16
C ILE A 185 -7.71 -4.23 1.80
N GLY A 186 -7.24 -4.18 0.56
CA GLY A 186 -6.51 -3.01 0.05
C GLY A 186 -7.39 -1.75 0.04
N ASP A 187 -6.77 -0.58 0.13
CA ASP A 187 -7.50 0.68 0.22
C ASP A 187 -8.00 1.21 -1.13
N ARG A 188 -7.53 0.66 -2.25
CA ARG A 188 -8.03 0.99 -3.59
C ARG A 188 -9.05 -0.02 -4.04
N ILE A 189 -10.04 0.47 -4.78
CA ILE A 189 -11.07 -0.37 -5.41
C ILE A 189 -10.49 -1.43 -6.37
N SER A 190 -9.29 -1.19 -6.91
CA SER A 190 -8.57 -2.10 -7.81
C SER A 190 -7.65 -3.07 -7.08
N ASP A 191 -7.45 -2.93 -5.77
CA ASP A 191 -6.54 -3.79 -5.03
C ASP A 191 -7.19 -5.15 -4.80
N ARG A 192 -6.34 -6.17 -4.69
CA ARG A 192 -6.76 -7.53 -4.34
C ARG A 192 -7.28 -7.54 -2.91
N CYS A 193 -8.19 -8.46 -2.64
CA CYS A 193 -8.42 -8.89 -1.28
C CYS A 193 -7.55 -10.14 -1.04
N LEU A 194 -6.87 -10.23 0.10
CA LEU A 194 -6.15 -11.44 0.48
C LEU A 194 -6.84 -12.06 1.68
N ALA A 195 -7.15 -13.34 1.60
CA ALA A 195 -7.68 -14.09 2.73
C ALA A 195 -6.75 -15.25 3.06
N TRP A 196 -6.63 -15.61 4.33
CA TRP A 196 -5.93 -16.81 4.76
C TRP A 196 -6.80 -17.64 5.70
N TYR A 197 -6.85 -18.94 5.42
CA TYR A 197 -7.51 -19.93 6.26
C TYR A 197 -6.54 -21.09 6.56
N PRO A 198 -6.68 -21.79 7.72
CA PRO A 198 -5.79 -22.89 8.09
C PRO A 198 -5.77 -24.05 7.08
N ASP A 199 -6.89 -24.32 6.43
CA ASP A 199 -7.10 -25.42 5.49
C ASP A 199 -6.86 -25.03 4.03
N LEU A 200 -7.09 -23.76 3.67
CA LEU A 200 -6.92 -23.26 2.29
C LEU A 200 -5.59 -22.55 2.04
N GLY A 201 -4.91 -22.09 3.09
CA GLY A 201 -3.78 -21.18 2.97
C GLY A 201 -4.21 -19.79 2.49
N TRP A 202 -3.26 -19.02 1.93
CA TRP A 202 -3.56 -17.72 1.35
C TRP A 202 -4.27 -17.90 0.00
N PHE A 203 -5.32 -17.11 -0.22
CA PHE A 203 -5.97 -16.99 -1.51
C PHE A 203 -6.41 -15.55 -1.78
N ASP A 204 -6.73 -15.29 -3.05
CA ASP A 204 -7.29 -14.02 -3.49
C ASP A 204 -8.75 -14.24 -3.89
N PRO A 205 -9.70 -13.84 -3.02
CA PRO A 205 -11.11 -14.05 -3.29
C PRO A 205 -11.54 -13.29 -4.55
N THR A 206 -10.90 -12.17 -4.93
CA THR A 206 -11.26 -11.41 -6.15
C THR A 206 -10.96 -12.15 -7.44
N ARG A 207 -10.11 -13.18 -7.37
CA ARG A 207 -9.80 -14.06 -8.49
C ARG A 207 -10.65 -15.33 -8.50
N ILE A 208 -11.46 -15.55 -7.46
CA ILE A 208 -12.42 -16.65 -7.43
C ILE A 208 -13.71 -16.14 -8.06
N THR A 209 -14.04 -16.69 -9.23
CA THR A 209 -15.38 -16.50 -9.82
C THR A 209 -16.39 -17.32 -9.03
N CYS A 210 -17.08 -16.70 -8.07
CA CYS A 210 -18.31 -17.28 -7.53
C CYS A 210 -19.45 -17.06 -8.54
N GLN A 211 -20.09 -18.14 -8.99
CA GLN A 211 -21.41 -18.04 -9.60
C GLN A 211 -22.42 -17.90 -8.47
N TYR A 212 -23.13 -16.78 -8.42
CA TYR A 212 -24.28 -16.58 -7.55
C TYR A 212 -25.51 -16.44 -8.45
N ASP A 213 -26.43 -17.41 -8.40
CA ASP A 213 -27.75 -17.42 -9.07
C ASP A 213 -27.81 -16.73 -10.44
N GLY A 214 -26.97 -17.18 -11.39
CA GLY A 214 -27.05 -16.75 -12.78
C GLY A 214 -26.55 -15.33 -13.09
N HIS A 215 -26.07 -14.57 -12.10
CA HIS A 215 -25.50 -13.25 -12.29
C HIS A 215 -24.01 -13.21 -11.91
N ARG A 216 -23.16 -12.77 -12.85
CA ARG A 216 -21.74 -12.48 -12.57
C ARG A 216 -21.65 -11.19 -11.73
N ALA A 217 -21.65 -11.32 -10.41
CA ALA A 217 -21.30 -10.22 -9.53
C ALA A 217 -19.79 -10.25 -9.23
N SER A 218 -19.11 -9.11 -9.37
CA SER A 218 -17.75 -8.96 -8.85
C SER A 218 -17.80 -8.95 -7.33
N MET A 219 -17.09 -9.87 -6.70
CA MET A 219 -17.20 -10.22 -5.27
C MET A 219 -16.78 -9.08 -4.31
N VAL A 220 -16.20 -7.98 -4.81
CA VAL A 220 -16.01 -6.72 -4.05
C VAL A 220 -17.34 -6.15 -3.53
N CYS A 221 -18.45 -6.31 -4.28
CA CYS A 221 -19.78 -5.91 -3.79
C CYS A 221 -20.32 -6.85 -2.70
N LEU A 222 -19.90 -8.12 -2.68
CA LEU A 222 -20.42 -9.11 -1.72
C LEU A 222 -19.71 -8.99 -0.35
N LEU A 223 -18.41 -8.69 -0.33
CA LEU A 223 -17.62 -8.55 0.91
C LEU A 223 -18.05 -7.37 1.79
N VAL A 224 -18.51 -6.26 1.19
CA VAL A 224 -19.08 -5.13 1.93
C VAL A 224 -20.47 -5.46 2.50
N LEU A 225 -21.23 -6.35 1.84
CA LEU A 225 -22.55 -6.78 2.32
C LEU A 225 -22.46 -7.88 3.39
N LEU A 226 -21.46 -8.75 3.32
CA LEU A 226 -21.29 -9.90 4.22
C LEU A 226 -20.58 -9.56 5.54
N SER A 227 -19.92 -8.41 5.64
CA SER A 227 -19.40 -7.91 6.91
C SER A 227 -20.50 -7.39 7.87
N VAL A 228 -21.78 -7.55 7.48
CA VAL A 228 -22.99 -7.20 8.25
C VAL A 228 -23.92 -8.41 8.49
N SER A 229 -23.70 -9.56 7.86
CA SER A 229 -24.63 -10.72 7.96
C SER A 229 -23.91 -12.03 8.18
N ALA A 230 -24.47 -12.87 9.07
CA ALA A 230 -23.94 -14.17 9.41
C ALA A 230 -24.05 -15.15 8.22
N GLU A 231 -22.91 -15.76 7.90
CA GLU A 231 -22.67 -16.94 7.04
C GLU A 231 -23.10 -16.89 5.56
N PRO A 232 -22.10 -16.99 4.66
CA PRO A 232 -22.21 -17.77 3.44
C PRO A 232 -21.27 -18.98 3.49
N ARG A 233 -21.84 -20.17 3.30
CA ARG A 233 -21.07 -21.37 2.95
C ARG A 233 -20.71 -21.28 1.47
N PHE A 234 -19.44 -21.07 1.16
CA PHE A 234 -18.97 -21.15 -0.22
C PHE A 234 -18.45 -22.55 -0.52
N THR A 235 -18.80 -23.08 -1.70
CA THR A 235 -18.13 -24.24 -2.29
C THR A 235 -17.19 -23.71 -3.37
N ILE A 236 -15.89 -23.85 -3.15
CA ILE A 236 -14.87 -23.54 -4.15
C ILE A 236 -14.88 -24.68 -5.18
N GLN A 237 -15.09 -24.35 -6.46
CA GLN A 237 -14.94 -25.28 -7.59
C GLN A 237 -13.62 -25.04 -8.31
#